data_AF-A3VIV2-F1
#
_entry.id   AF-A3VIV2-F1
#
_cell.length_a   1.000
_cell.length_b   1.000
_cell.length_c   1.000
_cell.angle_alpha   90.00
_cell.angle_beta   90.00
_cell.angle_gamma   90.00
#
_symmetry.space_group_name_H-M   'P 1'
#
loop_
_entity.id
_entity.type
_entity.pdbx_description
1 polymer ?
#
loop_
_entity_poly.entity_id
_entity_poly.type
_entity_poly.pdbx_seq_one_letter_code
_entity_poly.pdbx_strand_id
1 'polypeptide(L)'
;MIKGIMCAEDAMAAQREGADGVVVSNHGGRQLDGAPATIEILSEIVSVLDQHMTVLLDGGVRRGSDIVKALALGADAVLLGRAPLYGLAARGRAGVSSALSILEDEMRRTMIFTGCHGVSDLSEAGVVMSAKDIGGREDRLGPNM
;
A
#
# COMPACT_ATOMS: atom_id res chain seq x y z
N MET A 1 -3.18 -6.71 15.18
CA MET A 1 -3.26 -6.21 13.78
C MET A 1 -4.70 -6.25 13.26
N ILE A 2 -5.19 -5.16 12.69
CA ILE A 2 -6.56 -5.05 12.10
C ILE A 2 -6.46 -4.91 10.57
N LYS A 3 -7.21 -5.74 9.82
CA LYS A 3 -7.21 -5.72 8.35
C LYS A 3 -8.54 -5.22 7.80
N GLY A 4 -8.46 -4.34 6.81
CA GLY A 4 -9.64 -3.75 6.17
C GLY A 4 -9.80 -2.26 6.44
N ILE A 5 -8.75 -1.59 6.93
CA ILE A 5 -8.76 -0.16 7.17
C ILE A 5 -8.83 0.56 5.83
N MET A 6 -9.83 1.43 5.66
CA MET A 6 -10.12 2.14 4.41
C MET A 6 -10.31 3.66 4.62
N CYS A 7 -10.12 4.16 5.84
CA CYS A 7 -10.11 5.59 6.16
C CYS A 7 -9.24 5.88 7.39
N ALA A 8 -8.88 7.16 7.57
CA ALA A 8 -8.06 7.62 8.69
C ALA A 8 -8.76 7.43 10.05
N GLU A 9 -10.08 7.61 10.11
CA GLU A 9 -10.86 7.49 11.35
C GLU A 9 -10.76 6.09 11.96
N ASP A 10 -10.87 5.06 11.11
CA ASP A 10 -10.76 3.66 11.52
C ASP A 10 -9.32 3.30 11.88
N ALA A 11 -8.33 3.90 11.22
CA ALA A 11 -6.92 3.73 11.56
C ALA A 11 -6.62 4.26 12.98
N MET A 12 -7.09 5.47 13.29
CA MET A 12 -6.96 6.05 14.62
C MET A 12 -7.75 5.26 15.67
N ALA A 13 -8.92 4.71 15.32
CA ALA A 13 -9.67 3.84 16.21
C ALA A 13 -8.89 2.55 16.51
N ALA A 14 -8.33 1.90 15.49
CA ALA A 14 -7.49 0.72 15.67
C ALA A 14 -6.31 0.98 16.63
N GLN A 15 -5.66 2.14 16.49
CA GLN A 15 -4.59 2.56 17.40
C GLN A 15 -5.07 2.76 18.84
N ARG A 16 -6.20 3.45 19.04
CA ARG A 16 -6.77 3.69 20.38
C ARG A 16 -7.16 2.39 21.10
N GLU A 17 -7.60 1.39 20.34
CA GLU A 17 -7.92 0.06 20.87
C GLU A 17 -6.68 -0.84 21.08
N GLY A 18 -5.47 -0.31 20.87
CA GLY A 18 -4.21 -1.00 21.15
C GLY A 18 -3.78 -2.00 20.08
N ALA A 19 -4.19 -1.82 18.82
CA ALA A 19 -3.66 -2.65 17.73
C ALA A 19 -2.17 -2.36 17.49
N ASP A 20 -1.36 -3.41 17.30
CA ASP A 20 0.07 -3.27 16.94
C ASP A 20 0.31 -2.87 15.47
N GLY A 21 -0.75 -2.93 14.65
CA GLY A 21 -0.64 -2.70 13.22
C GLY A 21 -1.98 -2.70 12.50
N VAL A 22 -1.99 -2.11 11.31
CA VAL A 22 -3.15 -2.05 10.42
C VAL A 22 -2.79 -2.58 9.03
N VAL A 23 -3.81 -3.02 8.30
CA VAL A 23 -3.69 -3.36 6.88
C VAL A 23 -4.69 -2.54 6.07
N VAL A 24 -4.16 -1.66 5.23
CA VAL A 24 -4.93 -0.90 4.24
C VAL A 24 -5.35 -1.87 3.14
N SER A 25 -6.64 -2.18 3.08
CA SER A 25 -7.14 -3.31 2.30
C SER A 25 -8.63 -3.15 1.97
N ASN A 26 -8.98 -3.10 0.70
CA ASN A 26 -10.37 -3.26 0.23
C ASN A 26 -10.74 -4.72 -0.04
N HIS A 27 -10.00 -5.67 0.55
CA HIS A 27 -10.19 -7.11 0.37
C HIS A 27 -10.02 -7.55 -1.09
N GLY A 28 -9.17 -6.85 -1.83
CA GLY A 28 -8.96 -7.06 -3.26
C GLY A 28 -10.16 -6.66 -4.12
N GLY A 29 -10.97 -5.70 -3.69
CA GLY A 29 -12.16 -5.23 -4.41
C GLY A 29 -13.29 -6.25 -4.42
N ARG A 30 -13.47 -7.00 -3.32
CA ARG A 30 -14.46 -8.09 -3.22
C ARG A 30 -15.56 -7.85 -2.19
N GLN A 31 -15.49 -6.75 -1.44
CA GLN A 31 -16.43 -6.47 -0.35
C GLN A 31 -17.36 -5.32 -0.76
N LEU A 32 -16.89 -4.07 -0.66
CA LEU A 32 -17.65 -2.90 -1.09
C LEU A 32 -17.19 -2.45 -2.47
N ASP A 33 -18.07 -2.52 -3.47
CA ASP A 33 -17.81 -1.98 -4.79
C ASP A 33 -17.86 -0.44 -4.78
N GLY A 34 -17.07 0.19 -5.64
CA GLY A 34 -16.90 1.65 -5.67
C GLY A 34 -16.01 2.22 -4.55
N ALA A 35 -15.46 1.38 -3.67
CA ALA A 35 -14.42 1.80 -2.71
C ALA A 35 -13.13 2.24 -3.45
N PRO A 36 -12.36 3.19 -2.90
CA PRO A 36 -11.13 3.66 -3.52
C PRO A 36 -10.07 2.56 -3.66
N ALA A 37 -9.08 2.79 -4.52
CA ALA A 37 -7.92 1.92 -4.57
C ALA A 37 -7.10 2.13 -3.28
N THR A 38 -6.57 1.04 -2.72
CA THR A 38 -5.85 1.08 -1.43
C THR A 38 -4.63 2.00 -1.45
N ILE A 39 -3.97 2.15 -2.61
CA ILE A 39 -2.82 3.03 -2.77
C ILE A 39 -3.19 4.52 -2.74
N GLU A 40 -4.41 4.89 -3.13
CA GLU A 40 -4.87 6.29 -3.18
C GLU A 40 -5.08 6.86 -1.78
N ILE A 41 -5.45 6.00 -0.82
CA ILE A 41 -5.75 6.38 0.56
C ILE A 41 -4.60 6.08 1.55
N LEU A 42 -3.50 5.50 1.07
CA LEU A 42 -2.42 5.03 1.95
C LEU A 42 -1.76 6.19 2.72
N SER A 43 -1.31 7.24 2.03
CA SER A 43 -0.63 8.37 2.68
C SER A 43 -1.52 9.06 3.73
N GLU A 44 -2.82 9.17 3.47
CA GLU A 44 -3.79 9.74 4.42
C GLU A 44 -3.84 8.91 5.71
N ILE A 45 -3.95 7.59 5.57
CA ILE A 45 -3.98 6.66 6.71
C ILE A 45 -2.66 6.68 7.48
N VAL A 46 -1.51 6.65 6.79
CA VAL A 46 -0.20 6.69 7.43
C VAL A 46 -0.01 7.99 8.22
N SER A 47 -0.52 9.12 7.71
CA SER A 47 -0.32 10.44 8.33
C SER A 47 -0.96 10.61 9.72
N VAL A 48 -1.92 9.74 10.09
CA VAL A 48 -2.63 9.81 11.37
C VAL A 48 -2.19 8.75 12.39
N LEU A 49 -1.24 7.89 12.02
CA LEU A 49 -0.75 6.80 12.86
C LEU A 49 0.57 7.17 13.55
N ASP A 50 0.76 6.62 14.75
CA ASP A 50 2.01 6.76 15.49
C ASP A 50 3.15 6.01 14.78
N GLN A 51 4.39 6.47 14.94
CA GLN A 51 5.58 5.88 14.29
C GLN A 51 5.82 4.40 14.61
N HIS A 52 5.23 3.88 15.68
CA HIS A 52 5.37 2.48 16.09
C HIS A 52 4.28 1.56 15.51
N MET A 53 3.26 2.12 14.87
CA MET A 53 2.18 1.36 14.26
C MET A 53 2.69 0.70 12.97
N THR A 54 2.62 -0.63 12.90
CA THR A 54 2.96 -1.34 11.64
C THR A 54 1.86 -1.12 10.61
N VAL A 55 2.19 -0.59 9.43
CA VAL A 55 1.26 -0.36 8.33
C VAL A 55 1.56 -1.31 7.18
N LEU A 56 0.62 -2.20 6.89
CA LEU A 56 0.69 -3.07 5.71
C LEU A 56 -0.31 -2.63 4.64
N LEU A 57 -0.03 -2.93 3.37
CA LEU A 57 -0.97 -2.69 2.26
C LEU A 57 -1.24 -3.97 1.47
N ASP A 58 -2.51 -4.19 1.07
CA ASP A 58 -2.87 -5.16 0.04
C ASP A 58 -3.73 -4.52 -1.05
N GLY A 59 -4.10 -5.31 -2.07
CA GLY A 59 -4.91 -4.85 -3.18
C GLY A 59 -4.05 -4.35 -4.34
N GLY A 60 -4.26 -4.90 -5.54
CA GLY A 60 -3.64 -4.37 -6.76
C GLY A 60 -2.13 -4.58 -6.97
N VAL A 61 -1.33 -5.00 -5.99
CA VAL A 61 0.13 -5.18 -6.16
C VAL A 61 0.48 -6.27 -7.18
N ARG A 62 1.01 -5.90 -8.36
CA ARG A 62 1.35 -6.84 -9.45
C ARG A 62 2.73 -6.63 -10.05
N ARG A 63 3.38 -5.52 -9.73
CA ARG A 63 4.73 -5.17 -10.16
C ARG A 63 5.63 -4.84 -8.99
N GLY A 64 6.93 -4.99 -9.16
CA GLY A 64 7.92 -4.49 -8.20
C GLY A 64 7.81 -2.97 -7.96
N SER A 65 7.44 -2.21 -8.99
CA SER A 65 7.17 -0.77 -8.86
C SER A 65 5.98 -0.45 -7.97
N ASP A 66 4.98 -1.34 -7.89
CA ASP A 66 3.83 -1.14 -7.00
C ASP A 66 4.25 -1.30 -5.54
N ILE A 67 5.15 -2.26 -5.28
CA ILE A 67 5.78 -2.46 -3.96
C ILE A 67 6.54 -1.21 -3.57
N VAL A 68 7.42 -0.72 -4.45
CA VAL A 68 8.24 0.48 -4.18
C VAL A 68 7.37 1.70 -3.91
N LYS A 69 6.27 1.91 -4.65
CA LYS A 69 5.32 3.01 -4.40
C LYS A 69 4.66 2.89 -3.03
N ALA A 70 4.15 1.70 -2.68
CA ALA A 70 3.52 1.51 -1.38
C ALA A 70 4.49 1.77 -0.21
N LEU A 71 5.73 1.28 -0.32
CA LEU A 71 6.77 1.53 0.68
C LEU A 71 7.13 3.02 0.78
N ALA A 72 7.30 3.69 -0.36
CA ALA A 72 7.58 5.12 -0.40
C ALA A 72 6.45 5.99 0.17
N LEU A 73 5.19 5.53 0.06
CA LEU A 73 4.01 6.17 0.65
C LEU A 73 3.77 5.80 2.12
N GLY A 74 4.70 5.06 2.75
CA GLY A 74 4.70 4.80 4.19
C GLY A 74 4.13 3.46 4.64
N ALA A 75 3.91 2.50 3.74
CA ALA A 75 3.71 1.12 4.16
C ALA A 75 5.05 0.47 4.57
N ASP A 76 5.04 -0.39 5.59
CA ASP A 76 6.20 -1.18 6.00
C ASP A 76 6.40 -2.40 5.09
N ALA A 77 5.31 -2.99 4.61
CA ALA A 77 5.33 -4.08 3.64
C ALA A 77 3.99 -4.20 2.88
N VAL A 78 4.01 -5.00 1.82
CA VAL A 78 2.82 -5.36 1.04
C VAL A 78 2.43 -6.82 1.23
N LEU A 79 1.14 -7.11 1.15
CA LEU A 79 0.60 -8.46 1.16
C LEU A 79 0.15 -8.89 -0.24
N LEU A 80 0.48 -10.12 -0.61
CA LEU A 80 0.17 -10.68 -1.93
C LEU A 80 -0.96 -11.69 -1.83
N GLY A 81 -2.09 -11.39 -2.47
CA GLY A 81 -3.22 -12.31 -2.59
C GLY A 81 -3.15 -13.16 -3.87
N ARG A 82 -3.59 -12.60 -5.00
CA ARG A 82 -3.81 -13.37 -6.24
C ARG A 82 -2.53 -13.84 -6.93
N ALA A 83 -1.47 -13.05 -6.93
CA ALA A 83 -0.22 -13.38 -7.64
C ALA A 83 0.37 -14.76 -7.26
N PRO A 84 0.60 -15.08 -5.96
CA PRO A 84 1.08 -16.40 -5.58
C PRO A 84 0.05 -17.50 -5.86
N LEU A 85 -1.26 -17.23 -5.74
CA LEU A 85 -2.31 -18.21 -6.04
C LEU A 85 -2.37 -18.56 -7.54
N TYR A 86 -2.14 -17.60 -8.43
CA TYR A 86 -2.03 -17.86 -9.86
C TYR A 86 -0.77 -18.65 -10.20
N GLY A 87 0.35 -18.35 -9.53
CA GLY A 87 1.54 -19.19 -9.61
C GLY A 87 1.25 -20.64 -9.18
N LEU A 88 0.56 -20.81 -8.04
CA LEU A 88 0.16 -22.12 -7.53
C LEU A 88 -0.68 -22.90 -8.54
N ALA A 89 -1.69 -22.26 -9.14
CA ALA A 89 -2.54 -22.90 -10.13
C ALA A 89 -1.78 -23.28 -11.41
N ALA A 90 -0.80 -22.48 -11.83
CA ALA A 90 -0.04 -22.72 -13.04
C ALA A 90 0.99 -23.85 -12.90
N ARG A 91 1.77 -23.86 -11.81
CA ARG A 91 2.92 -24.78 -11.65
C ARG A 91 3.17 -25.23 -10.20
N GLY A 92 2.12 -25.30 -9.39
CA GLY A 92 2.23 -25.69 -7.99
C GLY A 92 3.20 -24.79 -7.20
N ARG A 93 3.96 -25.39 -6.27
CA ARG A 93 4.97 -24.68 -5.47
C ARG A 93 5.97 -23.91 -6.34
N ALA A 94 6.42 -24.49 -7.46
CA ALA A 94 7.38 -23.85 -8.35
C ALA A 94 6.82 -22.56 -9.00
N GLY A 95 5.51 -22.52 -9.26
CA GLY A 95 4.84 -21.33 -9.77
C GLY A 95 4.68 -20.26 -8.69
N VAL A 96 4.41 -20.63 -7.43
CA VAL A 96 4.45 -19.68 -6.30
C VAL A 96 5.83 -19.05 -6.18
N SER A 97 6.90 -19.86 -6.15
CA SER A 97 8.28 -19.37 -6.08
C SER A 97 8.62 -18.45 -7.24
N SER A 98 8.21 -18.80 -8.47
CA SER A 98 8.41 -17.96 -9.65
C SER A 98 7.71 -16.60 -9.50
N ALA A 99 6.45 -16.58 -9.07
CA ALA A 99 5.69 -15.34 -8.90
C ALA A 99 6.32 -14.40 -7.87
N LEU A 100 6.79 -14.95 -6.74
CA LEU A 100 7.47 -14.17 -5.70
C LEU A 100 8.84 -13.64 -6.19
N SER A 101 9.62 -14.49 -6.87
CA SER A 101 10.94 -14.10 -7.40
C SER A 101 10.83 -12.97 -8.43
N ILE A 102 9.84 -13.03 -9.33
CA ILE A 102 9.59 -11.97 -10.32
C ILE A 102 9.34 -10.63 -9.62
N LEU A 103 8.50 -10.61 -8.58
CA LEU A 103 8.17 -9.39 -7.85
C LEU A 103 9.39 -8.84 -7.09
N GLU A 104 10.19 -9.71 -6.47
CA GLU A 104 11.45 -9.33 -5.81
C GLU A 104 12.46 -8.75 -6.81
N ASP A 105 12.65 -9.40 -7.96
CA ASP A 105 13.58 -8.95 -9.00
C ASP A 105 13.12 -7.62 -9.64
N GLU A 106 11.82 -7.46 -9.87
CA GLU A 106 11.25 -6.18 -10.30
C GLU A 106 11.45 -5.09 -9.24
N MET A 107 11.20 -5.37 -7.95
CA MET A 107 11.37 -4.40 -6.86
C MET A 107 12.82 -3.92 -6.79
N ARG A 108 13.78 -4.85 -6.82
CA ARG A 108 15.21 -4.54 -6.85
C ARG A 108 15.58 -3.68 -8.06
N ARG A 109 15.09 -4.04 -9.25
CA ARG A 109 15.33 -3.24 -10.47
C ARG A 109 14.74 -1.83 -10.37
N THR A 110 13.53 -1.69 -9.83
CA THR A 110 12.94 -0.37 -9.62
C THR A 110 13.79 0.48 -8.67
N MET A 111 14.22 -0.05 -7.52
CA MET A 111 15.09 0.67 -6.60
C MET A 111 16.41 1.10 -7.24
N ILE A 112 17.04 0.23 -8.05
CA ILE A 112 18.24 0.58 -8.81
C ILE A 112 17.98 1.75 -9.77
N PHE A 113 16.87 1.73 -10.50
CA PHE A 113 16.53 2.80 -11.45
C PHE A 113 16.16 4.11 -10.78
N THR A 114 15.70 4.09 -9.53
CA THR A 114 15.38 5.29 -8.75
C THR A 114 16.54 5.73 -7.85
N GLY A 115 17.69 5.06 -7.88
CA GLY A 115 18.86 5.40 -7.08
C GLY A 115 18.73 5.08 -5.58
N CYS A 116 17.83 4.17 -5.21
CA CYS A 116 17.62 3.74 -3.83
C CYS A 116 18.46 2.48 -3.56
N HIS A 117 19.34 2.52 -2.55
CA HIS A 117 20.20 1.40 -2.16
C HIS A 117 19.51 0.42 -1.21
N GLY A 118 18.46 0.86 -0.52
CA GLY A 118 17.63 0.03 0.32
C GLY A 118 16.22 0.59 0.51
N VAL A 119 15.37 -0.17 1.20
CA VAL A 119 14.00 0.26 1.53
C VAL A 119 14.00 1.55 2.36
N SER A 120 15.02 1.76 3.20
CA SER A 120 15.20 2.98 3.99
C SER A 120 15.38 4.26 3.17
N ASP A 121 15.76 4.14 1.89
CA ASP A 121 15.98 5.27 1.00
C ASP A 121 14.70 5.68 0.26
N LEU A 122 13.63 4.89 0.38
CA LEU A 122 12.34 5.18 -0.23
C LEU A 122 11.65 6.27 0.57
N SER A 123 11.11 7.25 -0.15
CA SER A 123 10.33 8.34 0.45
C SER A 123 9.27 8.84 -0.52
N GLU A 124 8.26 9.50 0.02
CA GLU A 124 7.13 10.04 -0.75
C GLU A 124 7.60 11.02 -1.84
N ALA A 125 8.74 11.70 -1.66
CA ALA A 125 9.34 12.59 -2.65
C ALA A 125 9.72 11.89 -3.98
N GLY A 126 9.95 10.57 -3.94
CA GLY A 126 10.23 9.75 -5.13
C GLY A 126 8.97 9.32 -5.90
N VAL A 127 7.77 9.66 -5.41
CA VAL A 127 6.50 9.24 -6.00
C VAL A 127 5.67 10.47 -6.36
N VAL A 128 5.32 10.60 -7.63
CA VAL A 128 4.34 11.58 -8.09
C VAL A 128 3.04 10.84 -8.38
N MET A 129 2.03 11.08 -7.53
CA MET A 129 0.66 10.64 -7.78
C MET A 129 0.00 11.61 -8.76
N SER A 130 -0.78 11.09 -9.71
CA SER A 130 -1.46 11.94 -10.69
C SER A 130 -2.51 12.81 -10.00
N ALA A 131 -2.76 14.03 -10.50
CA ALA A 131 -3.81 14.91 -9.98
C ALA A 131 -5.22 14.27 -9.98
N LYS A 132 -5.43 13.20 -10.77
CA LYS A 132 -6.67 12.40 -10.74
C LYS A 132 -6.76 11.44 -9.55
N ASP A 133 -5.63 11.09 -8.93
CA ASP A 133 -5.52 10.16 -7.81
C ASP A 133 -5.71 10.87 -6.45
N ILE A 134 -5.73 12.21 -6.47
CA ILE A 134 -5.89 13.09 -5.30
C ILE A 134 -7.33 13.60 -5.29
N GLY A 135 -8.31 12.73 -5.04
CA GLY A 135 -9.68 13.16 -4.87
C GLY A 135 -9.78 14.27 -3.80
N GLY A 136 -10.02 15.52 -4.23
CA GLY A 136 -10.62 16.57 -3.39
C GLY A 136 -9.72 17.33 -2.40
N ARG A 137 -8.45 17.64 -2.72
CA ARG A 137 -7.68 18.61 -1.91
C ARG A 137 -8.04 20.09 -2.13
N GLU A 138 -8.90 20.41 -3.10
CA GLU A 138 -9.42 21.76 -3.33
C GLU A 138 -10.85 21.90 -2.76
N ASP A 139 -10.99 22.12 -1.43
CA ASP A 139 -12.10 22.94 -0.87
C ASP A 139 -12.04 23.23 0.65
N ARG A 140 -10.92 23.00 1.36
CA ARG A 140 -10.81 23.29 2.81
C ARG A 140 -10.29 24.70 3.16
N LEU A 141 -10.42 25.65 2.24
CA LEU A 141 -10.40 27.08 2.56
C LEU A 141 -11.81 27.61 2.33
N GLY A 142 -12.67 27.43 3.34
CA GLY A 142 -14.00 28.05 3.32
C GLY A 142 -13.86 29.58 3.18
N PRO A 143 -14.76 30.25 2.43
CA PRO A 143 -14.89 31.69 2.52
C PRO A 143 -15.60 31.97 3.84
N ASN A 144 -14.93 32.71 4.74
CA ASN A 144 -15.47 33.51 5.87
C ASN A 144 -14.44 33.48 7.02
N MET A 145 -13.86 34.59 7.48
CA MET A 145 -14.38 35.96 7.59
C MET A 145 -15.81 36.02 8.11
#